data_AF-A0A922M556-F1
#
_entry.id   AF-A0A922M556-F1
#
_cell.length_a   1.000
_cell.length_b   1.000
_cell.length_c   1.000
_cell.angle_alpha   90.00
_cell.angle_beta   90.00
_cell.angle_gamma   90.00
#
_symmetry.space_group_name_H-M   'P 1'
#
loop_
_entity.id
_entity.type
_entity.pdbx_description
1 polymer ?
#
loop_
_entity_poly.entity_id
_entity_poly.type
_entity_poly.pdbx_seq_one_letter_code
_entity_poly.pdbx_strand_id
1 'polypeptide(L)'
;MPEGVAKEDAKGKTKEASPRRRPSGNVVKVKVELLDGSIMELDVDELLGKVCDKLNLVEKDYFGLLYEDRGDPRVWVDLEKRLSKMLKYEPWSVRFSVKFYPPEPAQLQEELTRYQLVLAVRKDLLEGRLPCSSVTHALLASYLLQSELGDYEAGEAGAALCRQLKLVPAAAATPDLEEKVIELHKTHRGQTPAEAELNYLENAKKLAMYGVDLHPAKDSENVDITLGVCSSGLLVHREK
;
A
#
# COMPACT_ATOMS: atom_id res chain seq x y z
N MET A 1 12.62 -67.81 62.86
CA MET A 1 14.08 -67.57 62.96
C MET A 1 14.73 -68.18 61.72
N PRO A 2 15.75 -67.56 61.09
CA PRO A 2 16.65 -66.55 61.65
C PRO A 2 16.61 -65.18 60.94
N GLU A 3 17.31 -64.25 61.59
CA GLU A 3 17.54 -62.84 61.30
C GLU A 3 18.69 -62.59 60.31
N GLY A 4 18.80 -61.33 59.85
CA GLY A 4 19.95 -60.75 59.15
C GLY A 4 19.57 -59.38 58.57
N VAL A 5 19.39 -58.31 59.38
CA VAL A 5 20.39 -57.33 59.88
C VAL A 5 20.84 -56.29 58.83
N ALA A 6 20.75 -55.01 59.27
CA ALA A 6 21.41 -53.77 58.80
C ALA A 6 20.81 -53.07 57.55
N LYS A 7 20.66 -51.73 57.48
CA LYS A 7 21.10 -50.58 58.30
C LYS A 7 20.29 -49.33 57.89
N GLU A 8 20.15 -48.39 58.83
CA GLU A 8 19.66 -47.01 58.64
C GLU A 8 20.47 -46.23 57.58
N ASP A 9 19.82 -45.28 56.87
CA ASP A 9 20.02 -43.85 57.14
C ASP A 9 19.21 -42.93 56.21
N ALA A 10 18.80 -41.80 56.77
CA ALA A 10 17.91 -40.80 56.21
C ALA A 10 18.55 -39.94 55.09
N LYS A 11 17.73 -39.52 54.13
CA LYS A 11 17.82 -38.16 53.57
C LYS A 11 16.56 -37.75 52.80
N GLY A 12 15.93 -36.67 53.27
CA GLY A 12 14.81 -36.03 52.60
C GLY A 12 15.19 -35.56 51.20
N LYS A 13 14.23 -35.69 50.28
CA LYS A 13 14.25 -35.02 48.99
C LYS A 13 13.00 -34.15 48.86
N THR A 14 13.25 -32.85 48.93
CA THR A 14 12.46 -31.75 48.40
C THR A 14 11.77 -32.17 47.09
N LYS A 15 10.44 -32.06 47.06
CA LYS A 15 9.67 -32.17 45.82
C LYS A 15 9.93 -30.91 44.99
N GLU A 16 10.87 -31.02 44.06
CA GLU A 16 11.08 -30.03 43.00
C GLU A 16 9.80 -29.92 42.17
N ALA A 17 9.25 -28.70 42.13
CA ALA A 17 8.10 -28.37 41.32
C ALA A 17 8.44 -28.60 39.84
N SER A 18 7.56 -29.32 39.15
CA SER A 18 7.64 -29.54 37.70
C SER A 18 7.81 -28.20 36.96
N PRO A 19 8.66 -28.14 35.92
CA PRO A 19 8.90 -26.88 35.21
C PRO A 19 7.59 -26.42 34.57
N ARG A 20 7.18 -25.21 34.93
CA ARG A 20 6.06 -24.49 34.31
C ARG A 20 6.21 -24.57 32.79
N ARG A 21 5.17 -25.06 32.11
CA ARG A 21 5.04 -24.96 30.66
C ARG A 21 5.38 -23.53 30.25
N ARG A 22 6.41 -23.37 29.41
CA ARG A 22 6.70 -22.09 28.75
C ARG A 22 5.43 -21.70 27.98
N PRO A 23 4.98 -20.43 27.99
CA PRO A 23 3.93 -20.00 27.09
C PRO A 23 4.41 -20.27 25.66
N SER A 24 3.62 -21.01 24.91
CA SER A 24 3.88 -21.34 23.52
C SER A 24 3.77 -20.09 22.65
N GLY A 25 4.74 -19.89 21.77
CA GLY A 25 4.59 -19.11 20.55
C GLY A 25 5.09 -17.68 20.66
N ASN A 26 6.33 -17.44 20.21
CA ASN A 26 6.66 -16.15 19.65
C ASN A 26 5.76 -15.99 18.43
N VAL A 27 4.72 -15.16 18.53
CA VAL A 27 3.88 -14.84 17.37
C VAL A 27 4.77 -14.06 16.41
N VAL A 28 5.09 -14.66 15.27
CA VAL A 28 5.91 -14.02 14.24
C VAL A 28 5.14 -12.78 13.77
N LYS A 29 5.81 -11.63 13.77
CA LYS A 29 5.24 -10.36 13.31
C LYS A 29 5.69 -10.06 11.89
N VAL A 30 4.78 -9.50 11.11
CA VAL A 30 5.02 -9.05 9.74
C VAL A 30 4.94 -7.53 9.70
N LYS A 31 5.89 -6.90 9.02
CA LYS A 31 5.84 -5.48 8.69
C LYS A 31 4.95 -5.28 7.46
N VAL A 32 3.98 -4.40 7.57
CA VAL A 32 3.08 -4.01 6.49
C VAL A 32 3.31 -2.54 6.18
N GLU A 33 3.85 -2.22 5.01
CA GLU A 33 3.86 -0.85 4.48
C GLU A 33 2.48 -0.51 3.93
N LEU A 34 1.90 0.59 4.39
CA LEU A 34 0.60 1.10 3.94
C LEU A 34 0.73 2.04 2.73
N LEU A 35 -0.40 2.43 2.14
CA LEU A 35 -0.44 3.31 0.98
C LEU A 35 0.03 4.75 1.28
N ASP A 36 -0.06 5.19 2.53
CA ASP A 36 0.49 6.47 3.01
C ASP A 36 2.00 6.40 3.33
N GLY A 37 2.61 5.22 3.20
CA GLY A 37 4.02 4.97 3.51
C GLY A 37 4.31 4.69 4.99
N SER A 38 3.29 4.71 5.87
CA SER A 38 3.44 4.27 7.25
C SER A 38 3.65 2.75 7.33
N ILE A 39 4.27 2.28 8.41
CA ILE A 39 4.54 0.86 8.63
C ILE A 39 3.79 0.38 9.86
N MET A 40 3.08 -0.73 9.71
CA MET A 40 2.39 -1.43 10.79
C MET A 40 3.06 -2.76 11.07
N GLU A 41 3.08 -3.20 12.32
CA GLU A 41 3.46 -4.56 12.68
C GLU A 41 2.24 -5.35 13.13
N LEU A 42 1.94 -6.44 12.41
CA LEU A 42 0.77 -7.28 12.65
C LEU A 42 1.16 -8.74 12.74
N ASP A 43 0.35 -9.52 13.46
CA ASP A 43 0.50 -10.97 13.50
C ASP A 43 0.09 -11.59 12.16
N VAL A 44 0.75 -12.69 11.79
CA VAL A 44 0.67 -13.33 10.47
C VAL A 44 -0.74 -13.78 10.08
N ASP A 45 -1.54 -14.23 11.05
CA ASP A 45 -2.87 -14.77 10.76
C ASP A 45 -3.83 -13.67 10.27
N GLU A 46 -4.55 -13.92 9.18
CA GLU A 46 -5.55 -13.02 8.60
C GLU A 46 -5.03 -11.60 8.31
N LEU A 47 -3.77 -11.50 7.86
CA LEU A 47 -3.04 -10.24 7.75
C LEU A 47 -3.80 -9.16 6.96
N LEU A 48 -4.33 -9.47 5.78
CA LEU A 48 -5.11 -8.51 4.98
C LEU A 48 -6.36 -8.04 5.73
N GLY A 49 -7.10 -8.97 6.35
CA GLY A 49 -8.29 -8.66 7.13
C GLY A 49 -7.97 -7.68 8.26
N LYS A 50 -6.89 -7.93 9.02
CA LYS A 50 -6.41 -7.05 10.09
C LYS A 50 -5.99 -5.67 9.59
N VAL A 51 -5.32 -5.59 8.43
CA VAL A 51 -4.97 -4.30 7.82
C VAL A 51 -6.23 -3.52 7.49
N CYS A 52 -7.19 -4.14 6.80
CA CYS A 52 -8.46 -3.51 6.46
C CYS A 52 -9.25 -3.09 7.71
N ASP A 53 -9.29 -3.90 8.75
CA ASP A 53 -10.00 -3.57 10.00
C ASP A 53 -9.34 -2.38 10.71
N LYS A 54 -8.00 -2.31 10.72
CA LYS A 54 -7.27 -1.16 11.29
C LYS A 54 -7.47 0.13 10.50
N LEU A 55 -7.65 0.02 9.18
CA LEU A 55 -7.97 1.14 8.30
C LEU A 55 -9.48 1.43 8.22
N ASN A 56 -10.31 0.65 8.93
CA ASN A 56 -11.77 0.72 8.88
C ASN A 56 -12.34 0.58 7.44
N LEU A 57 -11.71 -0.26 6.62
CA LEU A 57 -12.10 -0.54 5.23
C LEU A 57 -13.13 -1.67 5.17
N VAL A 58 -14.29 -1.35 4.60
CA VAL A 58 -15.38 -2.30 4.36
C VAL A 58 -15.27 -2.96 2.99
N GLU A 59 -14.93 -2.19 1.95
CA GLU A 59 -14.80 -2.65 0.55
C GLU A 59 -13.42 -3.29 0.30
N LYS A 60 -13.17 -4.44 0.92
CA LYS A 60 -11.84 -5.09 0.95
C LYS A 60 -11.39 -5.68 -0.40
N ASP A 61 -12.34 -5.97 -1.29
CA ASP A 61 -12.12 -6.73 -2.52
C ASP A 61 -11.18 -6.05 -3.53
N TYR A 62 -10.99 -4.73 -3.41
CA TYR A 62 -10.10 -3.96 -4.28
C TYR A 62 -8.62 -4.07 -3.88
N PHE A 63 -8.32 -4.58 -2.70
CA PHE A 63 -6.98 -4.51 -2.11
C PHE A 63 -6.32 -5.89 -1.97
N GLY A 64 -5.00 -5.87 -1.82
CA GLY A 64 -4.22 -7.05 -1.53
C GLY A 64 -2.90 -6.71 -0.86
N LEU A 65 -2.08 -7.74 -0.69
CA LEU A 65 -0.72 -7.62 -0.15
C LEU A 65 0.28 -8.05 -1.21
N LEU A 66 1.31 -7.25 -1.42
CA LEU A 66 2.46 -7.57 -2.25
C LEU A 66 3.63 -7.98 -1.36
N TYR A 67 4.43 -8.93 -1.80
CA TYR A 67 5.72 -9.27 -1.20
C TYR A 67 6.78 -9.41 -2.28
N GLU A 68 8.04 -9.33 -1.86
CA GLU A 68 9.17 -9.56 -2.76
C GLU A 68 9.53 -11.04 -2.77
N ASP A 69 9.52 -11.65 -3.96
CA ASP A 69 10.04 -13.00 -4.18
C ASP A 69 11.14 -12.97 -5.25
N ARG A 70 12.33 -13.44 -4.89
CA ARG A 70 13.48 -13.56 -5.81
C ARG A 70 13.81 -12.26 -6.58
N GLY A 71 13.60 -11.11 -5.93
CA GLY A 71 13.86 -9.79 -6.53
C GLY A 71 12.69 -9.20 -7.33
N ASP A 72 11.56 -9.89 -7.45
CA ASP A 72 10.32 -9.28 -7.97
C ASP A 72 9.46 -8.77 -6.81
N PRO A 73 9.32 -7.44 -6.63
CA PRO A 73 8.54 -6.85 -5.54
C PRO A 73 7.02 -6.85 -5.81
N ARG A 74 6.56 -7.43 -6.93
CA ARG A 74 5.17 -7.37 -7.41
C ARG A 74 4.41 -8.69 -7.26
N VAL A 75 4.88 -9.58 -6.37
CA VAL A 75 4.21 -10.86 -6.16
C VAL A 75 3.07 -10.70 -5.16
N TRP A 76 1.85 -10.99 -5.59
CA TRP A 76 0.67 -10.97 -4.71
C TRP A 76 0.71 -12.12 -3.71
N VAL A 77 0.42 -11.81 -2.45
CA VAL A 77 0.15 -12.81 -1.41
C VAL A 77 -1.10 -13.58 -1.79
N ASP A 78 -0.97 -14.90 -1.76
CA ASP A 78 -2.08 -15.83 -1.90
C ASP A 78 -2.72 -16.00 -0.51
N LEU A 79 -3.89 -15.40 -0.31
CA LEU A 79 -4.59 -15.37 0.97
C LEU A 79 -5.11 -16.76 1.39
N GLU A 80 -5.19 -17.73 0.47
CA GLU A 80 -5.57 -19.11 0.78
C GLU A 80 -4.38 -19.93 1.31
N LYS A 81 -3.15 -19.44 1.11
CA LYS A 81 -1.93 -20.10 1.56
C LYS A 81 -1.42 -19.50 2.86
N ARG A 82 -0.76 -20.34 3.66
CA ARG A 82 -0.03 -19.85 4.84
C ARG A 82 1.13 -18.96 4.41
N LEU A 83 1.14 -17.72 4.89
CA LEU A 83 2.20 -16.75 4.66
C LEU A 83 3.60 -17.30 4.98
N SER A 84 3.73 -18.13 6.01
CA SER A 84 5.00 -18.79 6.38
C SER A 84 5.58 -19.73 5.31
N LYS A 85 4.77 -20.18 4.34
CA LYS A 85 5.25 -20.94 3.18
C LYS A 85 5.74 -20.03 2.05
N MET A 86 5.29 -18.79 2.02
CA MET A 86 5.59 -17.80 0.99
C MET A 86 6.81 -16.94 1.39
N LEU A 87 6.79 -16.41 2.61
CA LEU A 87 7.86 -15.59 3.18
C LEU A 87 8.91 -16.48 3.84
N LYS A 88 9.99 -16.78 3.10
CA LYS A 88 11.01 -17.75 3.54
C LYS A 88 12.07 -17.15 4.47
N TYR A 89 12.31 -15.85 4.39
CA TYR A 89 13.41 -15.18 5.09
C TYR A 89 12.89 -14.00 5.91
N GLU A 90 13.27 -13.94 7.19
CA GLU A 90 12.94 -12.83 8.09
C GLU A 90 13.93 -11.65 7.92
N PRO A 91 13.50 -10.40 8.19
CA PRO A 91 12.18 -10.00 8.66
C PRO A 91 11.12 -10.07 7.55
N TRP A 92 9.92 -10.57 7.90
CA TRP A 92 8.79 -10.63 6.98
C TRP A 92 8.24 -9.23 6.73
N SER A 93 8.18 -8.84 5.47
CA SER A 93 7.68 -7.54 5.02
C SER A 93 6.75 -7.72 3.82
N VAL A 94 5.62 -7.03 3.86
CA VAL A 94 4.63 -6.98 2.77
C VAL A 94 4.16 -5.54 2.59
N ARG A 95 3.55 -5.22 1.45
CA ARG A 95 3.00 -3.90 1.12
C ARG A 95 1.51 -4.03 0.85
N PHE A 96 0.70 -3.20 1.51
CA PHE A 96 -0.71 -3.05 1.19
C PHE A 96 -0.87 -2.26 -0.11
N SER A 97 -1.66 -2.76 -1.04
CA SER A 97 -1.76 -2.18 -2.38
C SER A 97 -3.13 -2.42 -3.01
N VAL A 98 -3.54 -1.52 -3.91
CA VAL A 98 -4.74 -1.71 -4.74
C VAL A 98 -4.44 -2.79 -5.77
N LYS A 99 -5.24 -3.85 -5.77
CA LYS A 99 -5.14 -4.98 -6.70
C LYS A 99 -6.05 -4.79 -7.91
N PHE A 100 -7.24 -4.24 -7.67
CA PHE A 100 -8.22 -3.99 -8.73
C PHE A 100 -8.64 -2.54 -8.68
N TYR A 101 -8.22 -1.78 -9.69
CA TYR A 101 -8.61 -0.37 -9.81
C TYR A 101 -10.03 -0.30 -10.39
N PRO A 102 -10.98 0.32 -9.68
CA PRO A 102 -12.34 0.47 -10.20
C PRO A 102 -12.31 1.40 -11.42
N PRO A 103 -12.98 1.04 -12.53
CA PRO A 103 -13.11 1.91 -13.69
C PRO A 103 -13.96 3.15 -13.39
N GLU A 104 -14.83 3.05 -12.38
CA GLU A 104 -15.71 4.13 -11.93
C GLU A 104 -15.57 4.35 -10.41
N PRO A 105 -14.59 5.16 -9.96
CA PRO A 105 -14.36 5.41 -8.54
C PRO A 105 -15.54 6.09 -7.82
N ALA A 106 -16.38 6.83 -8.55
CA ALA A 106 -17.57 7.45 -7.99
C ALA A 106 -18.64 6.44 -7.54
N GLN A 107 -18.55 5.18 -7.97
CA GLN A 107 -19.46 4.11 -7.55
C GLN A 107 -19.04 3.43 -6.24
N LEU A 108 -17.81 3.67 -5.74
CA LEU A 108 -17.39 3.20 -4.43
C LEU A 108 -18.28 3.83 -3.37
N GLN A 109 -18.77 3.02 -2.44
CA GLN A 109 -19.71 3.50 -1.42
C GLN A 109 -18.96 4.27 -0.32
N GLU A 110 -17.81 3.76 0.10
CA GLU A 110 -17.09 4.29 1.25
C GLU A 110 -16.07 5.36 0.84
N GLU A 111 -16.05 6.47 1.58
CA GLU A 111 -15.08 7.55 1.42
C GLU A 111 -13.66 7.07 1.70
N LEU A 112 -13.47 6.22 2.72
CA LEU A 112 -12.16 5.65 3.05
C LEU A 112 -11.60 4.80 1.90
N THR A 113 -12.44 4.08 1.16
CA THR A 113 -11.99 3.31 -0.01
C THR A 113 -11.49 4.24 -1.12
N ARG A 114 -12.22 5.35 -1.37
CA ARG A 114 -11.79 6.38 -2.32
C ARG A 114 -10.47 7.03 -1.88
N TYR A 115 -10.33 7.34 -0.60
CA TYR A 115 -9.09 7.90 -0.05
C TYR A 115 -7.89 6.96 -0.25
N GLN A 116 -8.04 5.66 0.02
CA GLN A 116 -6.96 4.69 -0.25
C GLN A 116 -6.59 4.64 -1.74
N LEU A 117 -7.58 4.76 -2.64
CA LEU A 117 -7.33 4.83 -4.08
C LEU A 117 -6.58 6.12 -4.47
N VAL A 118 -6.88 7.27 -3.82
CA VAL A 118 -6.13 8.52 -4.00
C VAL A 118 -4.65 8.31 -3.63
N LEU A 119 -4.37 7.66 -2.50
CA LEU A 119 -3.00 7.37 -2.07
C LEU A 119 -2.27 6.46 -3.07
N ALA A 120 -2.94 5.43 -3.59
CA ALA A 120 -2.38 4.53 -4.58
C ALA A 120 -2.03 5.26 -5.89
N VAL A 121 -2.97 6.04 -6.43
CA VAL A 121 -2.77 6.82 -7.67
C VAL A 121 -1.66 7.87 -7.47
N ARG A 122 -1.60 8.52 -6.31
CA ARG A 122 -0.51 9.46 -5.98
C ARG A 122 0.85 8.74 -5.99
N LYS A 123 0.94 7.55 -5.38
CA LYS A 123 2.16 6.73 -5.43
C LYS A 123 2.53 6.37 -6.87
N ASP A 124 1.55 6.00 -7.70
CA ASP A 124 1.78 5.67 -9.11
C ASP A 124 2.30 6.87 -9.93
N LEU A 125 1.82 8.08 -9.66
CA LEU A 125 2.33 9.31 -10.28
C LEU A 125 3.77 9.58 -9.84
N LEU A 126 4.04 9.52 -8.54
CA LEU A 126 5.37 9.79 -7.96
C LEU A 126 6.44 8.80 -8.44
N GLU A 127 6.07 7.54 -8.59
CA GLU A 127 6.95 6.46 -9.07
C GLU A 127 7.03 6.41 -10.61
N GLY A 128 6.28 7.26 -11.31
CA GLY A 128 6.28 7.32 -12.78
C GLY A 128 5.52 6.17 -13.47
N ARG A 129 4.77 5.36 -12.72
CA ARG A 129 3.90 4.30 -13.27
C ARG A 129 2.69 4.86 -14.00
N LEU A 130 2.22 6.04 -13.59
CA LEU A 130 1.07 6.72 -14.20
C LEU A 130 1.53 7.99 -14.93
N PRO A 131 2.12 7.89 -16.13
CA PRO A 131 2.57 9.05 -16.87
C PRO A 131 1.39 9.95 -17.26
N CYS A 132 1.55 11.26 -17.06
CA CYS A 132 0.60 12.26 -17.53
C CYS A 132 1.27 13.59 -17.87
N SER A 133 0.52 14.48 -18.54
CA SER A 133 1.04 15.79 -18.94
C SER A 133 1.35 16.69 -17.73
N SER A 134 2.19 17.71 -17.91
CA SER A 134 2.45 18.72 -16.88
C SER A 134 1.15 19.41 -16.41
N VAL A 135 0.25 19.71 -17.33
CA VAL A 135 -1.07 20.31 -17.01
C VAL A 135 -1.91 19.38 -16.14
N THR A 136 -1.90 18.08 -16.46
CA THR A 136 -2.62 17.08 -15.65
C THR A 136 -1.99 16.94 -14.27
N HIS A 137 -0.65 16.89 -14.16
CA HIS A 137 0.03 16.89 -12.87
C HIS A 137 -0.38 18.10 -12.02
N ALA A 138 -0.39 19.30 -12.60
CA ALA A 138 -0.77 20.50 -11.88
C ALA A 138 -2.22 20.43 -11.37
N LEU A 139 -3.14 19.94 -12.21
CA LEU A 139 -4.53 19.75 -11.83
C LEU A 139 -4.70 18.73 -10.70
N LEU A 140 -4.09 17.55 -10.83
CA LEU A 140 -4.17 16.51 -9.81
C LEU A 140 -3.54 16.96 -8.48
N ALA A 141 -2.37 17.60 -8.52
CA ALA A 141 -1.73 18.18 -7.34
C ALA A 141 -2.59 19.27 -6.68
N SER A 142 -3.32 20.07 -7.46
CA SER A 142 -4.22 21.09 -6.90
C SER A 142 -5.39 20.52 -6.10
N TYR A 143 -5.92 19.35 -6.49
CA TYR A 143 -6.94 18.67 -5.70
C TYR A 143 -6.37 18.08 -4.40
N LEU A 144 -5.13 17.56 -4.44
CA LEU A 144 -4.46 17.09 -3.23
C LEU A 144 -4.19 18.23 -2.24
N LEU A 145 -3.83 19.42 -2.71
CA LEU A 145 -3.74 20.60 -1.84
C LEU A 145 -5.08 20.94 -1.20
N GLN A 146 -6.15 20.96 -2.00
CA GLN A 146 -7.49 21.25 -1.48
C GLN A 146 -7.92 20.22 -0.43
N SER A 147 -7.64 18.93 -0.64
CA SER A 147 -8.01 17.89 0.33
C SER A 147 -7.17 17.93 1.60
N GLU A 148 -5.87 18.22 1.51
CA GLU A 148 -4.96 18.23 2.68
C GLU A 148 -4.98 19.55 3.46
N LEU A 149 -5.08 20.70 2.79
CA LEU A 149 -4.96 22.04 3.40
C LEU A 149 -6.28 22.82 3.42
N GLY A 150 -7.27 22.42 2.63
CA GLY A 150 -8.51 23.18 2.46
C GLY A 150 -8.35 24.35 1.50
N ASP A 151 -9.17 25.40 1.70
CA ASP A 151 -9.19 26.58 0.85
C ASP A 151 -7.85 27.34 0.87
N TYR A 152 -7.41 27.82 -0.29
CA TYR A 152 -6.22 28.66 -0.40
C TYR A 152 -6.34 29.97 0.39
N GLU A 153 -5.34 30.27 1.21
CA GLU A 153 -5.20 31.53 1.96
C GLU A 153 -4.06 32.40 1.40
N ALA A 154 -4.30 33.71 1.31
CA ALA A 154 -3.32 34.64 0.76
C ALA A 154 -2.09 34.76 1.68
N GLY A 155 -0.91 34.35 1.19
CA GLY A 155 0.36 34.41 1.92
C GLY A 155 1.04 33.06 2.12
N GLU A 156 0.39 31.95 1.75
CA GLU A 156 1.05 30.64 1.73
C GLU A 156 2.14 30.59 0.66
N ALA A 157 3.32 30.08 1.05
CA ALA A 157 4.47 29.93 0.17
C ALA A 157 4.29 28.72 -0.78
N GLY A 158 3.46 28.90 -1.81
CA GLY A 158 3.06 27.84 -2.73
C GLY A 158 4.20 27.08 -3.42
N ALA A 159 5.33 27.77 -3.70
CA ALA A 159 6.49 27.18 -4.37
C ALA A 159 7.25 26.11 -3.55
N ALA A 160 7.01 26.01 -2.23
CA ALA A 160 7.62 24.95 -1.42
C ALA A 160 6.69 23.74 -1.19
N LEU A 161 5.37 23.94 -1.32
CA LEU A 161 4.37 22.94 -0.95
C LEU A 161 4.43 21.68 -1.83
N CYS A 162 4.62 21.84 -3.14
CA CYS A 162 4.67 20.69 -4.06
C CYS A 162 5.77 19.69 -3.70
N ARG A 163 6.95 20.18 -3.27
CA ARG A 163 8.07 19.32 -2.84
C ARG A 163 7.86 18.79 -1.43
N GLN A 164 7.43 19.63 -0.49
CA GLN A 164 7.25 19.24 0.91
C GLN A 164 6.17 18.17 1.06
N LEU A 165 5.06 18.33 0.36
CA LEU A 165 3.94 17.39 0.37
C LEU A 165 4.09 16.29 -0.68
N LYS A 166 5.16 16.24 -1.48
CA LYS A 166 5.33 15.22 -2.54
C LYS A 166 4.08 15.12 -3.43
N LEU A 167 3.62 16.25 -3.96
CA LEU A 167 2.44 16.30 -4.83
C LEU A 167 2.75 15.87 -6.26
N VAL A 168 4.00 16.05 -6.66
CA VAL A 168 4.52 15.73 -8.00
C VAL A 168 5.91 15.10 -7.88
N PRO A 169 6.34 14.32 -8.89
CA PRO A 169 7.70 13.81 -8.94
C PRO A 169 8.73 14.94 -8.81
N ALA A 170 9.83 14.70 -8.09
CA ALA A 170 10.86 15.73 -7.88
C ALA A 170 11.43 16.28 -9.20
N ALA A 171 11.52 15.44 -10.24
CA ALA A 171 11.95 15.83 -11.57
C ALA A 171 10.95 16.74 -12.31
N ALA A 172 9.67 16.70 -11.93
CA ALA A 172 8.59 17.51 -12.53
C ALA A 172 8.30 18.81 -11.74
N ALA A 173 8.87 18.98 -10.54
CA ALA A 173 8.65 20.13 -9.66
C ALA A 173 9.38 21.40 -10.15
N THR A 174 8.93 21.96 -11.28
CA THR A 174 9.40 23.24 -11.81
C THR A 174 8.62 24.42 -11.21
N PRO A 175 9.20 25.63 -11.15
CA PRO A 175 8.49 26.82 -10.69
C PRO A 175 7.19 27.09 -11.45
N ASP A 176 7.20 26.90 -12.78
CA ASP A 176 6.01 27.11 -13.62
C ASP A 176 4.88 26.12 -13.29
N LEU A 177 5.23 24.86 -13.00
CA LEU A 177 4.25 23.86 -12.56
C LEU A 177 3.70 24.25 -11.18
N GLU A 178 4.57 24.64 -10.24
CA GLU A 178 4.18 25.06 -8.89
C GLU A 178 3.22 26.26 -8.93
N GLU A 179 3.51 27.26 -9.75
CA GLU A 179 2.60 28.40 -9.97
C GLU A 179 1.25 27.91 -10.50
N LYS A 180 1.26 26.98 -11.48
CA LYS A 180 0.02 26.45 -12.04
C LYS A 180 -0.81 25.66 -11.05
N VAL A 181 -0.18 24.90 -10.17
CA VAL A 181 -0.85 24.17 -9.08
C VAL A 181 -1.61 25.14 -8.18
N ILE A 182 -0.97 26.25 -7.80
CA ILE A 182 -1.55 27.25 -6.91
C ILE A 182 -2.66 28.04 -7.60
N GLU A 183 -2.51 28.38 -8.88
CA GLU A 183 -3.58 28.97 -9.68
C GLU A 183 -4.84 28.09 -9.67
N LEU A 184 -4.67 26.78 -9.85
CA LEU A 184 -5.78 25.83 -9.86
C LEU A 184 -6.36 25.61 -8.46
N HIS A 185 -5.53 25.54 -7.42
CA HIS A 185 -6.00 25.39 -6.03
C HIS A 185 -6.94 26.53 -5.61
N LYS A 186 -6.65 27.77 -6.02
CA LYS A 186 -7.55 28.92 -5.81
C LYS A 186 -8.94 28.75 -6.41
N THR A 187 -9.08 27.94 -7.47
CA THR A 187 -10.37 27.69 -8.13
C THR A 187 -11.24 26.65 -7.42
N HIS A 188 -10.67 25.89 -6.49
CA HIS A 188 -11.36 24.81 -5.77
C HIS A 188 -12.01 25.25 -4.46
N ARG A 189 -12.05 26.57 -4.21
CA ARG A 189 -12.57 27.15 -2.98
C ARG A 189 -13.97 26.63 -2.64
N GLY A 190 -14.15 26.18 -1.40
CA GLY A 190 -15.40 25.64 -0.87
C GLY A 190 -15.59 24.15 -1.14
N GLN A 191 -14.68 23.48 -1.87
CA GLN A 191 -14.71 22.01 -1.97
C GLN A 191 -14.26 21.38 -0.66
N THR A 192 -15.03 20.40 -0.20
CA THR A 192 -14.65 19.52 0.91
C THR A 192 -13.53 18.56 0.49
N PRO A 193 -12.77 17.98 1.45
CA PRO A 193 -11.75 16.98 1.13
C PRO A 193 -12.29 15.81 0.30
N ALA A 194 -13.46 15.28 0.65
CA ALA A 194 -14.11 14.18 -0.06
C ALA A 194 -14.44 14.54 -1.52
N GLU A 195 -14.90 15.78 -1.79
CA GLU A 195 -15.19 16.26 -3.14
C GLU A 195 -13.90 16.44 -3.95
N ALA A 196 -12.85 17.00 -3.35
CA ALA A 196 -11.55 17.18 -4.00
C ALA A 196 -10.93 15.82 -4.36
N GLU A 197 -11.00 14.85 -3.45
CA GLU A 197 -10.54 13.47 -3.67
C GLU A 197 -11.33 12.76 -4.77
N LEU A 198 -12.65 12.93 -4.81
CA LEU A 198 -13.47 12.39 -5.89
C LEU A 198 -13.09 13.03 -7.23
N ASN A 199 -12.94 14.35 -7.29
CA ASN A 199 -12.52 15.06 -8.50
C ASN A 199 -11.12 14.65 -8.96
N TYR A 200 -10.21 14.40 -8.03
CA TYR A 200 -8.89 13.85 -8.31
C TYR A 200 -9.01 12.50 -9.04
N LEU A 201 -9.79 11.57 -8.49
CA LEU A 201 -10.00 10.23 -9.07
C LEU A 201 -10.71 10.28 -10.43
N GLU A 202 -11.70 11.17 -10.58
CA GLU A 202 -12.43 11.39 -11.84
C GLU A 202 -11.54 11.87 -12.98
N ASN A 203 -10.46 12.59 -12.64
CA ASN A 203 -9.45 12.99 -13.63
C ASN A 203 -8.37 11.93 -13.82
N ALA A 204 -7.94 11.25 -12.74
CA ALA A 204 -6.95 10.19 -12.82
C ALA A 204 -7.43 8.98 -13.64
N LYS A 205 -8.70 8.58 -13.52
CA LYS A 205 -9.25 7.42 -14.26
C LYS A 205 -9.21 7.58 -15.79
N LYS A 206 -9.07 8.81 -16.28
CA LYS A 206 -8.98 9.13 -17.72
C LYS A 206 -7.57 8.92 -18.28
N LEU A 207 -6.58 8.69 -17.43
CA LEU A 207 -5.19 8.47 -17.86
C LEU A 207 -5.04 7.05 -18.42
N ALA A 208 -4.29 6.94 -19.52
CA ALA A 208 -4.15 5.69 -20.27
C ALA A 208 -3.57 4.53 -19.44
N MET A 209 -2.74 4.84 -18.45
CA MET A 209 -2.07 3.84 -17.60
C MET A 209 -2.77 3.66 -16.25
N TYR A 210 -3.95 4.25 -16.04
CA TYR A 210 -4.69 4.12 -14.78
C TYR A 210 -5.07 2.65 -14.53
N GLY A 211 -4.58 2.11 -13.42
CA GLY A 211 -4.85 0.72 -13.02
C GLY A 211 -4.28 -0.33 -13.96
N VAL A 212 -3.30 0.02 -14.79
CA VAL A 212 -2.63 -0.92 -15.71
C VAL A 212 -1.43 -1.55 -15.02
N ASP A 213 -1.49 -2.87 -14.83
CA ASP A 213 -0.37 -3.66 -14.34
C ASP A 213 0.49 -4.15 -15.51
N LEU A 214 1.78 -3.79 -15.50
CA LEU A 214 2.69 -3.97 -16.64
C LEU A 214 3.63 -5.17 -16.45
N HIS A 215 3.63 -6.06 -17.45
CA HIS A 215 4.37 -7.30 -17.49
C HIS A 215 5.28 -7.34 -18.73
N PRO A 216 6.60 -7.26 -18.56
CA PRO A 216 7.54 -7.44 -19.67
C PRO A 216 7.40 -8.84 -20.27
N ALA A 217 7.39 -8.92 -21.61
CA ALA A 217 7.25 -10.15 -22.36
C ALA A 217 7.97 -10.07 -23.71
N LYS A 218 7.98 -11.18 -24.44
CA LYS A 218 8.43 -11.22 -25.84
C LYS A 218 7.32 -11.73 -26.73
N ASP A 219 7.18 -11.15 -27.91
CA ASP A 219 6.27 -11.65 -28.93
C ASP A 219 6.84 -12.89 -29.65
N SER A 220 6.08 -13.40 -30.63
CA SER A 220 6.51 -14.56 -31.44
C SER A 220 7.77 -14.31 -32.27
N GLU A 221 8.14 -13.06 -32.49
CA GLU A 221 9.34 -12.66 -33.25
C GLU A 221 10.53 -12.34 -32.32
N ASN A 222 10.41 -12.63 -31.01
CA ASN A 222 11.37 -12.28 -29.95
C ASN A 222 11.58 -10.77 -29.75
N VAL A 223 10.62 -9.94 -30.16
CA VAL A 223 10.64 -8.50 -29.89
C VAL A 223 10.14 -8.26 -28.48
N ASP A 224 10.87 -7.42 -27.73
CA ASP A 224 10.48 -7.02 -26.39
C ASP A 224 9.19 -6.19 -26.44
N ILE A 225 8.20 -6.63 -25.67
CA ILE A 225 6.89 -5.99 -25.54
C ILE A 225 6.53 -5.91 -24.06
N THR A 226 5.55 -5.08 -23.74
CA THR A 226 4.98 -5.00 -22.39
C THR A 226 3.48 -5.27 -22.46
N LEU A 227 3.02 -6.26 -21.73
CA LEU A 227 1.60 -6.58 -21.59
C LEU A 227 1.04 -5.77 -20.42
N GLY A 228 -0.05 -5.03 -20.66
CA GLY A 228 -0.81 -4.36 -19.62
C GLY A 228 -2.06 -5.17 -19.27
N VAL A 229 -2.33 -5.35 -17.99
CA VAL A 229 -3.56 -5.96 -17.48
C VAL A 229 -4.35 -4.89 -16.73
N CYS A 230 -5.61 -4.67 -17.09
CA CYS A 230 -6.49 -3.73 -16.39
C CYS A 230 -7.95 -4.18 -16.43
N SER A 231 -8.84 -3.37 -15.85
CA SER A 231 -10.27 -3.68 -15.77
C SER A 231 -10.98 -3.81 -17.12
N SER A 232 -10.44 -3.21 -18.19
CA SER A 232 -10.98 -3.31 -19.55
C SER A 232 -10.40 -4.49 -20.36
N GLY A 233 -9.37 -5.18 -19.84
CA GLY A 233 -8.78 -6.36 -20.48
C GLY A 233 -7.25 -6.30 -20.59
N LEU A 234 -6.75 -6.75 -21.74
CA LEU A 234 -5.31 -6.84 -22.04
C LEU A 234 -4.88 -5.75 -23.03
N LEU A 235 -3.76 -5.10 -22.73
CA LEU A 235 -3.10 -4.11 -23.55
C LEU A 235 -1.74 -4.65 -24.00
N VAL A 236 -1.30 -4.27 -25.21
CA VAL A 236 0.04 -4.62 -25.71
C VAL A 236 0.76 -3.33 -26.06
N HIS A 237 1.82 -3.04 -25.31
CA HIS A 237 2.71 -1.91 -25.54
C HIS A 237 3.97 -2.41 -26.25
N ARG A 238 4.32 -1.74 -27.35
CA ARG A 238 5.58 -1.94 -28.05
C ARG A 238 6.43 -0.71 -27.79
N GLU A 239 7.62 -0.88 -27.22
CA GLU A 239 8.59 0.21 -27.19
C GLU A 239 8.92 0.57 -28.66
N LYS A 240 8.76 1.84 -28.99
CA LYS A 240 9.02 2.36 -30.34
C LYS A 240 10.48 2.74 -30.50
#